data_AF-A0A653ET64-F1
#
_entry.id   AF-A0A653ET64-F1
#
_cell.length_a   1.000
_cell.length_b   1.000
_cell.length_c   1.000
_cell.angle_alpha   90.00
_cell.angle_beta   90.00
_cell.angle_gamma   90.00
#
_symmetry.space_group_name_H-M   'P 1'
#
loop_
_entity.id
_entity.type
_entity.pdbx_description
1 polymer ?
#
loop_
_entity_poly.entity_id
_entity_poly.type
_entity_poly.pdbx_seq_one_letter_code
_entity_poly.pdbx_strand_id
1 'polypeptide(L)'
;MSGFANSSGQFISGLFNADTITAGVTETFNSGIGNLGNQVMGLFNAQNQESASSTDRYAQTMAKQFSRIDESLREFIQAQAVFFVATAPSQGGRVNLSPKGYRDTFVVLDDHTVAYLDLFGSGVETIAHLRDNGRITIMFCSFTRNSRILRLSETGRAVRPDNAEFERIRTYFGTLHPGVRAAIVVDVERIADACGYAVPYYELVDERPVLDAYHTKADEEAYVRLVERNRKSIDGLPALDADHPLPPSV
;
A
#
# COMPACT_ATOMS: atom_id res chain seq x y z
N MET A 1 -18.63 -20.35 20.06
CA MET A 1 -19.99 -20.47 19.49
C MET A 1 -20.71 -19.17 19.77
N SER A 2 -20.98 -18.36 18.74
CA SER A 2 -21.79 -17.15 18.82
C SER A 2 -22.87 -17.28 17.74
N GLY A 3 -24.12 -17.50 18.18
CA GLY A 3 -25.28 -17.72 17.32
C GLY A 3 -25.84 -16.42 16.75
N PHE A 4 -26.53 -16.55 15.62
CA PHE A 4 -27.23 -15.48 14.90
C PHE A 4 -28.63 -15.26 15.49
N ALA A 5 -29.02 -13.99 15.68
CA ALA A 5 -30.40 -13.57 15.93
C ALA A 5 -31.09 -13.26 14.59
N ASN A 6 -32.41 -13.48 14.49
CA ASN A 6 -33.18 -13.11 13.30
C ASN A 6 -33.71 -11.66 13.40
N SER A 7 -34.26 -11.15 12.30
CA SER A 7 -34.67 -9.76 12.09
C SER A 7 -35.88 -9.28 12.91
N SER A 8 -36.41 -10.09 13.83
CA SER A 8 -37.50 -9.72 14.74
C SER A 8 -37.14 -9.77 16.23
N GLY A 9 -35.86 -10.02 16.59
CA GLY A 9 -35.36 -9.81 17.94
C GLY A 9 -35.89 -10.76 19.02
N GLN A 10 -36.46 -11.93 18.66
CA GLN A 10 -36.82 -12.95 19.64
C GLN A 10 -35.65 -13.90 19.93
N PHE A 11 -35.30 -14.01 21.22
CA PHE A 11 -34.41 -15.05 21.73
C PHE A 11 -35.19 -16.38 21.85
N ILE A 12 -34.82 -17.38 21.05
CA ILE A 12 -35.35 -18.73 21.19
C ILE A 12 -34.41 -19.51 22.13
N SER A 13 -34.77 -19.64 23.40
CA SER A 13 -34.13 -20.55 24.34
C SER A 13 -34.98 -21.82 24.51
N GLY A 14 -34.42 -22.98 24.16
CA GLY A 14 -34.90 -24.25 24.73
C GLY A 14 -35.02 -25.42 23.77
N LEU A 15 -34.27 -26.47 24.11
CA LEU A 15 -34.55 -27.89 23.88
C LEU A 15 -34.33 -28.46 22.48
N PHE A 16 -33.07 -28.83 22.19
CA PHE A 16 -32.81 -30.01 21.37
C PHE A 16 -32.29 -31.13 22.27
N ASN A 17 -33.16 -32.10 22.54
CA ASN A 17 -32.77 -33.41 23.03
C ASN A 17 -32.08 -34.13 21.86
N ALA A 18 -30.84 -34.56 22.06
CA ALA A 18 -30.14 -35.42 21.11
C ALA A 18 -30.75 -36.81 21.22
N ASP A 19 -31.79 -37.11 20.42
CA ASP A 19 -32.22 -38.49 20.09
C ASP A 19 -33.40 -38.52 19.10
N THR A 20 -33.37 -37.75 17.99
CA THR A 20 -34.20 -38.05 16.81
C THR A 20 -33.76 -37.26 15.56
N ILE A 21 -32.67 -37.69 14.91
CA ILE A 21 -32.45 -37.39 13.48
C ILE A 21 -31.98 -38.67 12.80
N THR A 22 -32.84 -39.24 11.97
CA THR A 22 -32.56 -40.36 11.08
C THR A 22 -31.49 -39.96 10.06
N ALA A 23 -30.51 -40.84 9.85
CA ALA A 23 -29.29 -40.62 9.07
C ALA A 23 -29.46 -40.46 7.54
N GLY A 24 -30.54 -39.83 7.06
CA GLY A 24 -30.81 -39.64 5.64
C GLY A 24 -31.13 -38.20 5.19
N VAL A 25 -31.41 -37.27 6.13
CA VAL A 25 -31.88 -35.92 5.76
C VAL A 25 -30.74 -34.90 5.63
N THR A 26 -29.59 -35.16 6.26
CA THR A 26 -28.42 -34.27 6.22
C THR A 26 -27.62 -34.38 4.91
N GLU A 27 -27.64 -35.54 4.24
CA GLU A 27 -26.93 -35.75 2.96
C GLU A 27 -27.66 -35.11 1.77
N THR A 28 -29.00 -35.08 1.79
CA THR A 28 -29.80 -34.47 0.72
C THR A 28 -29.73 -32.92 0.75
N PHE A 29 -29.58 -32.31 1.93
CA PHE A 29 -29.44 -30.85 2.06
C PHE A 29 -28.04 -30.35 1.64
N ASN A 30 -26.97 -31.09 1.98
CA ASN A 30 -25.60 -30.69 1.62
C ASN A 30 -25.29 -30.91 0.13
N SER A 31 -25.89 -31.92 -0.51
CA SER A 31 -25.71 -32.16 -1.95
C SER A 31 -26.50 -31.19 -2.83
N GLY A 32 -27.68 -30.72 -2.38
CA GLY A 32 -28.52 -29.77 -3.12
C GLY A 32 -27.94 -28.37 -3.24
N ILE A 33 -27.37 -27.81 -2.16
CA ILE A 33 -26.76 -26.46 -2.18
C ILE A 33 -25.37 -26.49 -2.85
N GLY A 34 -24.59 -27.55 -2.65
CA GLY A 34 -23.29 -27.72 -3.31
C GLY A 34 -23.39 -27.80 -4.84
N ASN A 35 -24.41 -28.49 -5.36
CA ASN A 35 -24.65 -28.56 -6.80
C ASN A 35 -25.19 -27.25 -7.39
N LEU A 36 -26.03 -26.51 -6.67
CA LEU A 36 -26.53 -25.21 -7.14
C LEU A 36 -25.41 -24.16 -7.17
N GLY A 37 -24.52 -24.16 -6.15
CA GLY A 37 -23.34 -23.28 -6.13
C GLY A 37 -22.38 -23.56 -7.28
N ASN A 38 -22.12 -24.84 -7.58
CA ASN A 38 -21.25 -25.23 -8.69
C ASN A 38 -21.90 -24.98 -10.06
N GLN A 39 -23.22 -25.13 -10.20
CA GLN A 39 -23.93 -24.82 -11.44
C GLN A 39 -24.04 -23.32 -11.69
N VAL A 40 -24.29 -22.50 -10.66
CA VAL A 40 -24.34 -21.04 -10.78
C VAL A 40 -22.94 -20.46 -11.03
N MET A 41 -21.89 -20.98 -10.38
CA MET A 41 -20.50 -20.62 -10.69
C MET A 41 -20.06 -21.10 -12.08
N GLY A 42 -20.55 -22.28 -12.52
CA GLY A 42 -20.33 -22.81 -13.86
C GLY A 42 -20.99 -21.95 -14.94
N LEU A 43 -22.20 -21.45 -14.69
CA LEU A 43 -22.94 -20.55 -15.59
C LEU A 43 -22.34 -19.13 -15.62
N PHE A 44 -21.86 -18.60 -14.49
CA PHE A 44 -21.13 -17.33 -14.45
C PHE A 44 -19.78 -17.42 -15.18
N ASN A 45 -19.07 -18.54 -15.06
CA ASN A 45 -17.82 -18.77 -15.80
C ASN A 45 -18.07 -19.03 -17.29
N ALA A 46 -19.18 -19.66 -17.67
CA ALA A 46 -19.53 -19.91 -19.07
C ALA A 46 -19.99 -18.64 -19.80
N GLN A 47 -20.71 -17.73 -19.13
CA GLN A 47 -21.14 -16.46 -19.73
C GLN A 47 -19.99 -15.47 -19.98
N ASN A 48 -18.86 -15.62 -19.29
CA ASN A 48 -17.64 -14.83 -19.54
C ASN A 48 -16.61 -15.56 -20.45
N GLN A 49 -16.96 -16.73 -21.01
CA GLN A 49 -16.04 -17.57 -21.80
C GLN A 49 -16.27 -17.55 -23.31
N GLU A 50 -17.28 -16.84 -23.81
CA GLU A 50 -17.41 -16.67 -25.25
C GLU A 50 -16.55 -15.49 -25.72
N SER A 51 -15.56 -15.83 -26.56
CA SER A 51 -14.64 -14.97 -27.33
C SER A 51 -13.35 -14.44 -26.67
N ALA A 52 -12.58 -15.30 -25.99
CA ALA A 52 -11.15 -15.03 -25.77
C ALA A 52 -10.30 -16.25 -26.14
N SER A 53 -9.35 -16.07 -27.06
CA SER A 53 -8.46 -17.14 -27.53
C SER A 53 -7.56 -17.64 -26.38
N SER A 54 -7.02 -18.86 -26.48
CA SER A 54 -6.07 -19.38 -25.46
C SER A 54 -4.83 -18.50 -25.29
N THR A 55 -4.50 -17.70 -26.31
CA THR A 55 -3.44 -16.69 -26.30
C THR A 55 -3.81 -15.48 -25.44
N ASP A 56 -5.07 -15.03 -25.45
CA ASP A 56 -5.56 -13.92 -24.61
C ASP A 56 -5.57 -14.29 -23.13
N ARG A 57 -5.90 -15.55 -22.81
CA ARG A 57 -5.86 -16.04 -21.43
C ARG A 57 -4.45 -16.15 -20.86
N TYR A 58 -3.44 -16.42 -21.70
CA TYR A 58 -2.04 -16.40 -21.30
C TYR A 58 -1.46 -14.98 -21.19
N ALA A 59 -1.98 -14.03 -21.98
CA ALA A 59 -1.59 -12.62 -21.88
C ALA A 59 -2.07 -11.97 -20.57
N GLN A 60 -3.18 -12.43 -19.98
CA GLN A 60 -3.63 -12.01 -18.65
C GLN A 60 -2.77 -12.53 -17.48
N THR A 61 -1.85 -13.47 -17.75
CA THR A 61 -0.95 -14.07 -16.76
C THR A 61 0.37 -13.29 -16.61
N MET A 62 0.64 -12.32 -17.49
CA MET A 62 1.87 -11.53 -17.51
C MET A 62 1.64 -10.14 -16.92
N ALA A 63 2.67 -9.61 -16.25
CA ALA A 63 2.68 -8.24 -15.77
C ALA A 63 2.41 -7.26 -16.92
N LYS A 64 1.31 -6.48 -16.87
CA LYS A 64 1.05 -5.48 -17.91
C LYS A 64 1.96 -4.30 -17.65
N GLN A 65 2.71 -3.89 -18.67
CA GLN A 65 3.46 -2.63 -18.64
C GLN A 65 2.60 -1.51 -19.21
N PHE A 66 2.66 -0.35 -18.56
CA PHE A 66 1.95 0.86 -18.96
C PHE A 66 2.95 1.88 -19.46
N SER A 67 2.54 2.66 -20.46
CA SER A 67 3.37 3.75 -20.98
C SER A 67 3.28 5.02 -20.16
N ARG A 68 2.33 5.14 -19.23
CA ARG A 68 2.12 6.27 -18.31
C ARG A 68 1.20 5.90 -17.15
N ILE A 69 1.14 6.74 -16.12
CA ILE A 69 0.17 6.67 -15.03
C ILE A 69 -1.17 7.26 -15.50
N ASP A 70 -2.00 6.42 -16.13
CA ASP A 70 -3.34 6.78 -16.56
C ASP A 70 -4.33 6.95 -15.39
N GLU A 71 -5.54 7.42 -15.69
CA GLU A 71 -6.57 7.68 -14.67
C GLU A 71 -6.92 6.43 -13.84
N SER A 72 -6.97 5.25 -14.46
CA SER A 72 -7.25 4.01 -13.73
C SER A 72 -6.14 3.66 -12.73
N LEU A 73 -4.88 3.96 -13.08
CA LEU A 73 -3.76 3.83 -12.16
C LEU A 73 -3.78 4.89 -11.07
N ARG A 74 -4.16 6.13 -11.37
CA ARG A 74 -4.32 7.22 -10.38
C ARG A 74 -5.37 6.86 -9.33
N GLU A 75 -6.55 6.44 -9.76
CA GLU A 75 -7.63 5.98 -8.86
C GLU A 75 -7.18 4.80 -8.00
N PHE A 76 -6.46 3.84 -8.61
CA PHE A 76 -5.94 2.69 -7.89
C PHE A 76 -4.96 3.09 -6.79
N ILE A 77 -4.00 3.98 -7.10
CA ILE A 77 -3.01 4.50 -6.17
C ILE A 77 -3.69 5.22 -5.00
N GLN A 78 -4.62 6.13 -5.29
CA GLN A 78 -5.34 6.93 -4.28
C GLN A 78 -6.20 6.08 -3.34
N ALA A 79 -6.69 4.92 -3.78
CA ALA A 79 -7.47 4.03 -2.94
C ALA A 79 -6.64 3.32 -1.85
N GLN A 80 -5.30 3.26 -1.99
CA GLN A 80 -4.45 2.51 -1.07
C GLN A 80 -4.10 3.34 0.18
N ALA A 81 -4.22 2.72 1.35
CA ALA A 81 -3.79 3.31 2.63
C ALA A 81 -2.34 3.01 2.98
N VAL A 82 -1.69 2.12 2.22
CA VAL A 82 -0.32 1.69 2.44
C VAL A 82 0.35 1.45 1.09
N PHE A 83 1.62 1.83 1.00
CA PHE A 83 2.51 1.50 -0.09
C PHE A 83 3.85 1.04 0.45
N PHE A 84 4.63 0.35 -0.36
CA PHE A 84 5.90 -0.23 0.03
C PHE A 84 7.02 0.39 -0.77
N VAL A 85 8.07 0.82 -0.10
CA VAL A 85 9.24 1.42 -0.74
C VAL A 85 10.43 0.47 -0.58
N ALA A 86 11.01 0.09 -1.71
CA ALA A 86 12.23 -0.71 -1.78
C ALA A 86 13.39 0.12 -2.35
N THR A 87 14.53 0.10 -1.67
CA THR A 87 15.79 0.70 -2.15
C THR A 87 16.97 -0.18 -1.76
N ALA A 88 18.07 -0.07 -2.50
CA ALA A 88 19.29 -0.81 -2.19
C ALA A 88 20.54 0.03 -2.53
N PRO A 89 21.61 -0.08 -1.73
CA PRO A 89 22.89 0.55 -2.02
C PRO A 89 23.56 -0.08 -3.27
N SER A 90 24.53 0.62 -3.84
CA SER A 90 25.25 0.18 -5.05
C SER A 90 26.22 -0.96 -4.77
N GLN A 91 26.89 -0.92 -3.62
CA GLN A 91 28.06 -1.74 -3.32
C GLN A 91 27.83 -2.62 -2.10
N GLY A 92 27.09 -3.72 -2.27
CA GLY A 92 26.71 -4.58 -1.16
C GLY A 92 25.96 -3.82 -0.05
N GLY A 93 25.63 -4.50 1.05
CA GLY A 93 24.83 -3.92 2.13
C GLY A 93 23.38 -4.38 2.10
N ARG A 94 22.57 -3.78 2.96
CA ARG A 94 21.22 -4.24 3.27
C ARG A 94 20.20 -3.61 2.32
N VAL A 95 19.36 -4.46 1.73
CA VAL A 95 18.16 -4.00 1.03
C VAL A 95 17.20 -3.41 2.06
N ASN A 96 16.70 -2.22 1.77
CA ASN A 96 15.64 -1.59 2.54
C ASN A 96 14.29 -1.90 1.89
N LEU A 97 13.32 -2.34 2.70
CA LEU A 97 11.93 -2.50 2.31
C LEU A 97 11.05 -2.02 3.46
N SER A 98 10.33 -0.92 3.23
CA SER A 98 9.56 -0.25 4.28
C SER A 98 8.11 -0.02 3.84
N PRO A 99 7.11 -0.43 4.63
CA PRO A 99 5.75 0.05 4.44
C PRO A 99 5.66 1.53 4.84
N LYS A 100 4.91 2.30 4.08
CA LYS A 100 4.56 3.71 4.31
C LYS A 100 3.05 3.81 4.34
N GLY A 101 2.52 4.55 5.32
CA GLY A 101 1.07 4.74 5.52
C GLY A 101 0.70 6.22 5.44
N TYR A 102 -0.53 6.53 5.88
CA TYR A 102 -1.23 7.81 5.67
C TYR A 102 -1.66 8.00 4.22
N ARG A 103 -2.98 7.97 3.99
CA ARG A 103 -3.61 8.02 2.66
C ARG A 103 -3.26 9.29 1.89
N ASP A 104 -2.97 10.36 2.60
CA ASP A 104 -2.66 11.70 2.10
C ASP A 104 -1.15 12.00 2.08
N THR A 105 -0.28 10.99 2.16
CA THR A 105 1.18 11.19 2.03
C THR A 105 1.78 10.77 0.70
N PHE A 106 0.96 10.30 -0.26
CA PHE A 106 1.41 9.96 -1.61
C PHE A 106 0.59 10.69 -2.68
N VAL A 107 1.26 11.25 -3.68
CA VAL A 107 0.64 11.96 -4.81
C VAL A 107 1.25 11.56 -6.15
N VAL A 108 0.43 11.60 -7.19
CA VAL A 108 0.87 11.49 -8.58
C VAL A 108 0.95 12.91 -9.15
N LEU A 109 2.16 13.39 -9.46
CA LEU A 109 2.39 14.77 -9.91
C LEU A 109 2.04 14.94 -11.38
N ASP A 110 2.43 13.98 -12.22
CA ASP A 110 2.12 13.92 -13.65
C ASP A 110 2.10 12.47 -14.14
N ASP A 111 2.18 12.24 -15.44
CA ASP A 111 2.07 10.92 -16.06
C ASP A 111 3.26 9.99 -15.78
N HIS A 112 4.38 10.53 -15.30
CA HIS A 112 5.63 9.82 -15.06
C HIS A 112 6.33 10.21 -13.75
N THR A 113 5.79 11.16 -12.99
CA THR A 113 6.40 11.58 -11.73
C THR A 113 5.42 11.43 -10.57
N VAL A 114 5.90 10.82 -9.49
CA VAL A 114 5.18 10.68 -8.23
C VAL A 114 5.99 11.25 -7.09
N ALA A 115 5.32 11.59 -5.99
CA ALA A 115 5.99 12.02 -4.77
C ALA A 115 5.31 11.45 -3.53
N TYR A 116 6.09 11.26 -2.47
CA TYR A 116 5.54 11.02 -1.15
C TYR A 116 6.26 11.82 -0.06
N LEU A 117 5.53 12.14 1.01
CA LEU A 117 6.10 12.78 2.19
C LEU A 117 6.82 11.73 3.03
N ASP A 118 8.12 11.91 3.22
CA ASP A 118 8.91 11.12 4.14
C ASP A 118 8.94 11.85 5.49
N LEU A 119 8.33 11.25 6.51
CA LEU A 119 8.29 11.78 7.86
C LEU A 119 9.51 11.28 8.65
N PHE A 120 9.96 12.06 9.63
CA PHE A 120 11.02 11.63 10.54
C PHE A 120 10.62 10.32 11.24
N GLY A 121 11.49 9.32 11.10
CA GLY A 121 11.36 8.00 11.71
C GLY A 121 12.70 7.52 12.27
N SER A 122 12.78 6.23 12.63
CA SER A 122 14.02 5.64 13.14
C SER A 122 15.12 5.59 12.07
N GLY A 123 14.77 5.17 10.85
CA GLY A 123 15.68 4.97 9.72
C GLY A 123 15.77 6.14 8.75
N VAL A 124 16.74 6.04 7.84
CA VAL A 124 17.04 7.03 6.77
C VAL A 124 17.57 6.35 5.49
N GLU A 125 17.36 5.04 5.37
CA GLU A 125 17.92 4.17 4.34
C GLU A 125 17.48 4.59 2.94
N THR A 126 16.21 4.96 2.77
CA THR A 126 15.72 5.46 1.47
C THR A 126 16.54 6.65 1.01
N ILE A 127 16.67 7.70 1.82
CA ILE A 127 17.42 8.91 1.43
C ILE A 127 18.88 8.57 1.16
N ALA A 128 19.50 7.72 1.99
CA ALA A 128 20.88 7.30 1.81
C ALA A 128 21.10 6.55 0.48
N HIS A 129 20.21 5.61 0.15
CA HIS A 129 20.30 4.84 -1.10
C HIS A 129 19.98 5.70 -2.32
N LEU A 130 19.05 6.64 -2.20
CA LEU A 130 18.76 7.60 -3.27
C LEU A 130 19.95 8.53 -3.53
N ARG A 131 20.66 8.98 -2.48
CA ARG A 131 21.90 9.74 -2.63
C ARG A 131 23.03 8.92 -3.25
N ASP A 132 23.10 7.63 -2.92
CA ASP A 132 24.11 6.72 -3.45
C ASP A 132 23.89 6.40 -4.94
N ASN A 133 22.66 6.07 -5.34
CA ASN A 133 22.39 5.61 -6.71
C ASN A 133 21.00 5.93 -7.28
N GLY A 134 20.13 6.57 -6.51
CA GLY A 134 18.80 6.97 -6.97
C GLY A 134 17.80 5.81 -7.15
N ARG A 135 18.20 4.54 -7.11
CA ARG A 135 17.29 3.44 -7.45
C ARG A 135 16.21 3.24 -6.40
N ILE A 136 14.98 3.18 -6.85
CA ILE A 136 13.81 3.01 -6.01
C ILE A 136 12.72 2.23 -6.73
N THR A 137 11.95 1.47 -5.97
CA THR A 137 10.69 0.88 -6.42
C THR A 137 9.63 1.14 -5.37
N ILE A 138 8.50 1.66 -5.81
CA ILE A 138 7.29 1.82 -5.01
C ILE A 138 6.30 0.74 -5.45
N MET A 139 5.72 0.03 -4.49
CA MET A 139 4.73 -1.00 -4.73
C MET A 139 3.43 -0.69 -3.99
N PHE A 140 2.32 -0.76 -4.72
CA PHE A 140 0.96 -0.74 -4.18
C PHE A 140 0.37 -2.14 -4.27
N CYS A 141 -0.40 -2.52 -3.25
CA CYS A 141 -1.00 -3.83 -3.13
C CYS A 141 -2.46 -3.68 -2.73
N SER A 142 -3.38 -4.19 -3.54
CA SER A 142 -4.79 -4.22 -3.18
C SER A 142 -5.06 -5.32 -2.18
N PHE A 143 -5.80 -4.98 -1.14
CA PHE A 143 -6.34 -5.92 -0.15
C PHE A 143 -7.86 -6.08 -0.28
N THR A 144 -8.43 -5.62 -1.39
CA THR A 144 -9.87 -5.66 -1.68
C THR A 144 -10.17 -6.71 -2.77
N ARG A 145 -11.43 -6.79 -3.23
CA ARG A 145 -11.85 -7.69 -4.31
C ARG A 145 -11.05 -7.52 -5.62
N ASN A 146 -10.52 -6.33 -5.88
CA ASN A 146 -9.68 -6.11 -7.05
C ASN A 146 -8.26 -6.63 -6.77
N SER A 147 -7.85 -7.75 -7.36
CA SER A 147 -6.54 -8.36 -7.12
C SER A 147 -5.44 -7.73 -7.98
N ARG A 148 -4.94 -6.56 -7.57
CA ARG A 148 -3.87 -5.82 -8.28
C ARG A 148 -2.67 -5.54 -7.39
N ILE A 149 -1.47 -5.75 -7.95
CA ILE A 149 -0.19 -5.25 -7.43
C ILE A 149 0.37 -4.30 -8.49
N LEU A 150 0.69 -3.05 -8.14
CA LEU A 150 1.30 -2.08 -9.05
C LEU A 150 2.72 -1.76 -8.58
N ARG A 151 3.68 -1.68 -9.50
CA ARG A 151 5.05 -1.25 -9.24
C ARG A 151 5.41 -0.06 -10.11
N LEU A 152 6.01 0.93 -9.47
CA LEU A 152 6.58 2.14 -10.07
C LEU A 152 8.08 2.13 -9.76
N SER A 153 8.92 2.03 -10.78
CA SER A 153 10.37 1.93 -10.62
C SER A 153 11.09 2.90 -11.53
N GLU A 154 12.23 3.39 -11.07
CA GLU A 154 13.41 3.85 -11.82
C GLU A 154 14.32 4.63 -10.86
N THR A 155 14.15 5.95 -10.79
CA THR A 155 15.06 6.86 -10.11
C THR A 155 14.31 7.85 -9.25
N GLY A 156 14.79 8.09 -8.04
CA GLY A 156 14.24 9.08 -7.13
C GLY A 156 15.29 9.95 -6.48
N ARG A 157 14.82 11.02 -5.84
CA ARG A 157 15.63 11.96 -5.06
C ARG A 157 14.86 12.41 -3.82
N ALA A 158 15.60 12.84 -2.81
CA ALA A 158 15.04 13.52 -1.65
C ALA A 158 15.08 15.03 -1.87
N VAL A 159 13.94 15.69 -1.71
CA VAL A 159 13.77 17.15 -1.79
C VAL A 159 13.60 17.67 -0.37
N ARG A 160 14.54 18.52 0.06
CA ARG A 160 14.55 19.14 1.39
C ARG A 160 13.42 20.17 1.53
N PRO A 161 12.88 20.37 2.75
CA PRO A 161 11.85 21.38 3.02
C PRO A 161 12.21 22.83 2.61
N ASP A 162 13.49 23.18 2.65
CA ASP A 162 14.00 24.51 2.27
C ASP A 162 14.24 24.69 0.77
N ASN A 163 13.95 23.67 -0.04
CA ASN A 163 14.08 23.74 -1.49
C ASN A 163 12.78 24.30 -2.13
N ALA A 164 12.90 25.21 -3.10
CA ALA A 164 11.75 25.75 -3.83
C ALA A 164 10.88 24.70 -4.55
N GLU A 165 11.44 23.53 -4.85
CA GLU A 165 10.70 22.39 -5.38
C GLU A 165 9.74 21.79 -4.34
N PHE A 166 10.14 21.74 -3.07
CA PHE A 166 9.28 21.27 -1.99
C PHE A 166 8.01 22.12 -1.88
N GLU A 167 8.15 23.44 -2.02
CA GLU A 167 7.00 24.36 -2.02
C GLU A 167 6.00 24.09 -3.15
N ARG A 168 6.46 23.59 -4.31
CA ARG A 168 5.57 23.17 -5.40
C ARG A 168 4.94 21.80 -5.15
N ILE A 169 5.70 20.88 -4.58
CA ILE A 169 5.23 19.52 -4.29
C ILE A 169 4.20 19.54 -3.16
N ARG A 170 4.42 20.35 -2.12
CA ARG A 170 3.53 20.40 -0.96
C ARG A 170 2.10 20.82 -1.30
N THR A 171 1.89 21.56 -2.40
CA THR A 171 0.54 21.98 -2.83
C THR A 171 -0.33 20.83 -3.34
N TYR A 172 0.26 19.67 -3.64
CA TYR A 172 -0.48 18.46 -3.99
C TYR A 172 -1.02 17.72 -2.76
N PHE A 173 -0.51 18.08 -1.58
CA PHE A 173 -0.94 17.53 -0.31
C PHE A 173 -1.93 18.49 0.36
N GLY A 174 -2.80 17.94 1.21
CA GLY A 174 -3.70 18.74 2.05
C GLY A 174 -2.93 19.40 3.20
N THR A 175 -3.46 19.28 4.41
CA THR A 175 -2.72 19.65 5.62
C THR A 175 -1.51 18.71 5.77
N LEU A 176 -0.33 19.27 6.05
CA LEU A 176 0.87 18.45 6.22
C LEU A 176 0.80 17.70 7.56
N HIS A 177 1.35 16.50 7.61
CA HIS A 177 1.60 15.85 8.89
C HIS A 177 2.74 16.55 9.64
N PRO A 178 2.72 16.58 10.98
CA PRO A 178 3.86 17.05 11.75
C PRO A 178 5.07 16.13 11.53
N GLY A 179 6.27 16.72 11.51
CA GLY A 179 7.52 15.96 11.37
C GLY A 179 7.85 15.51 9.94
N VAL A 180 7.32 16.18 8.91
CA VAL A 180 7.81 15.99 7.52
C VAL A 180 9.30 16.28 7.44
N ARG A 181 10.07 15.27 7.03
CA ARG A 181 11.52 15.33 6.88
C ARG A 181 11.94 15.77 5.48
N ALA A 182 11.30 15.23 4.46
CA ALA A 182 11.56 15.53 3.05
C ALA A 182 10.37 15.11 2.19
N ALA A 183 10.33 15.56 0.93
CA ALA A 183 9.55 14.89 -0.10
C ALA A 183 10.48 13.95 -0.88
N ILE A 184 10.04 12.73 -1.14
CA ILE A 184 10.74 11.81 -2.05
C ILE A 184 10.03 11.87 -3.39
N VAL A 185 10.73 12.36 -4.42
CA VAL A 185 10.21 12.44 -5.77
C VAL A 185 10.82 11.33 -6.59
N VAL A 186 9.98 10.63 -7.37
CA VAL A 186 10.38 9.51 -8.20
C VAL A 186 9.93 9.76 -9.63
N ASP A 187 10.91 9.74 -10.53
CA ASP A 187 10.70 9.69 -11.96
C ASP A 187 10.53 8.22 -12.35
N VAL A 188 9.42 7.90 -13.01
CA VAL A 188 8.93 6.55 -13.24
C VAL A 188 8.89 6.27 -14.74
N GLU A 189 9.81 5.44 -15.20
CA GLU A 189 9.82 4.88 -16.56
C GLU A 189 9.15 3.51 -16.58
N ARG A 190 9.43 2.66 -15.58
CA ARG A 190 8.84 1.35 -15.48
C ARG A 190 7.60 1.35 -14.60
N ILE A 191 6.45 1.33 -15.26
CA ILE A 191 5.12 1.18 -14.65
C ILE A 191 4.58 -0.20 -15.03
N ALA A 192 4.42 -1.09 -14.05
CA ALA A 192 3.89 -2.41 -14.32
C ALA A 192 2.99 -2.94 -13.21
N ASP A 193 1.86 -3.52 -13.62
CA ASP A 193 1.01 -4.27 -12.70
C ASP A 193 1.33 -5.77 -12.73
N ALA A 194 0.78 -6.48 -11.76
CA ALA A 194 0.73 -7.92 -11.72
C ALA A 194 -0.54 -8.36 -10.98
N CYS A 195 -0.96 -9.60 -11.24
CA CYS A 195 -2.10 -10.17 -10.56
C CYS A 195 -1.77 -10.57 -9.11
N GLY A 196 -2.63 -10.19 -8.17
CA GLY A 196 -2.49 -10.45 -6.73
C GLY A 196 -3.38 -11.59 -6.20
N TYR A 197 -3.68 -12.65 -6.96
CA TYR A 197 -4.69 -13.66 -6.56
C TYR A 197 -4.45 -14.35 -5.20
N ALA A 198 -3.19 -14.42 -4.75
CA ALA A 198 -2.84 -14.99 -3.45
C ALA A 198 -2.74 -13.94 -2.31
N VAL A 199 -2.89 -12.65 -2.63
CA VAL A 199 -2.91 -11.58 -1.63
C VAL A 199 -4.22 -11.66 -0.85
N PRO A 200 -4.18 -11.75 0.49
CA PRO A 200 -5.39 -11.88 1.29
C PRO A 200 -6.21 -10.59 1.31
N TYR A 201 -7.48 -10.72 1.64
CA TYR A 201 -8.32 -9.59 1.95
C TYR A 201 -7.96 -9.00 3.31
N TYR A 202 -7.88 -7.67 3.37
CA TYR A 202 -7.82 -6.90 4.61
C TYR A 202 -8.76 -5.70 4.52
N GLU A 203 -9.27 -5.30 5.68
CA GLU A 203 -10.05 -4.09 5.83
C GLU A 203 -9.21 -3.06 6.59
N LEU A 204 -9.19 -1.82 6.09
CA LEU A 204 -8.63 -0.71 6.88
C LEU A 204 -9.62 -0.37 7.99
N VAL A 205 -9.18 -0.57 9.24
CA VAL A 205 -9.94 -0.11 10.41
C VAL A 205 -9.73 1.39 10.61
N ASP A 206 -8.47 1.83 10.72
CA ASP A 206 -8.11 3.25 10.92
C ASP A 206 -6.59 3.48 10.67
N GLU A 207 -6.18 4.73 10.59
CA GLU A 207 -4.77 5.15 10.58
C GLU A 207 -4.19 5.24 11.99
N ARG A 208 -2.87 5.03 12.13
CA ARG A 208 -2.22 5.08 13.45
C ARG A 208 -1.92 6.54 13.82
N PRO A 209 -2.43 7.07 14.95
CA PRO A 209 -2.17 8.46 15.37
C PRO A 209 -0.79 8.65 16.02
N VAL A 210 -0.05 7.56 16.23
CA VAL A 210 1.14 7.54 17.10
C VAL A 210 2.26 8.43 16.59
N LEU A 211 2.52 8.44 15.28
CA LEU A 211 3.60 9.24 14.71
C LEU A 211 3.28 10.74 14.75
N ASP A 212 2.05 11.10 14.41
CA ASP A 212 1.58 12.49 14.53
C ASP A 212 1.60 12.98 15.98
N ALA A 213 1.13 12.15 16.91
CA ALA A 213 1.16 12.48 18.33
C ALA A 213 2.59 12.61 18.89
N TYR A 214 3.55 11.85 18.35
CA TYR A 214 4.96 11.96 18.69
C TYR A 214 5.54 13.29 18.18
N HIS A 215 5.32 13.63 16.90
CA HIS A 215 5.87 14.84 16.29
C HIS A 215 5.20 16.12 16.76
N THR A 216 3.91 16.09 17.09
CA THR A 216 3.19 17.24 17.68
C THR A 216 3.79 17.66 19.03
N LYS A 217 4.42 16.73 19.76
CA LYS A 217 5.08 17.00 21.05
C LYS A 217 6.57 17.25 20.93
N ALA A 218 7.15 17.07 19.74
CA ALA A 218 8.58 17.25 19.52
C ALA A 218 8.93 18.74 19.46
N ASP A 219 10.01 19.11 20.13
CA ASP A 219 10.59 20.45 20.06
C ASP A 219 11.71 20.52 19.02
N GLU A 220 12.24 21.72 18.80
CA GLU A 220 13.37 21.96 17.90
C GLU A 220 14.59 21.10 18.25
N GLU A 221 14.92 20.97 19.55
CA GLU A 221 16.05 20.15 19.98
C GLU A 221 15.87 18.67 19.65
N ALA A 222 14.63 18.15 19.72
CA ALA A 222 14.33 16.79 19.28
C ALA A 222 14.63 16.61 17.79
N TYR A 223 14.25 17.56 16.94
CA TYR A 223 14.57 17.49 15.52
C TYR A 223 16.07 17.63 15.23
N VAL A 224 16.81 18.46 15.96
CA VAL A 224 18.28 18.52 15.86
C VAL A 224 18.90 17.15 16.17
N ARG A 225 18.44 16.47 17.24
CA ARG A 225 18.90 15.11 17.57
C ARG A 225 18.52 14.08 16.50
N LEU A 226 17.32 14.20 15.92
CA LEU A 226 16.85 13.32 14.85
C LEU A 226 17.67 13.51 13.57
N VAL A 227 17.99 14.76 13.20
CA VAL A 227 18.86 15.08 12.07
C VAL A 227 20.22 14.45 12.28
N GLU A 228 20.87 14.68 13.43
CA GLU A 228 22.19 14.09 13.73
C GLU A 228 22.17 12.56 13.67
N ARG A 229 21.14 11.92 14.25
CA ARG A 229 20.96 10.46 14.18
C ARG A 229 20.76 9.96 12.75
N ASN A 230 20.10 10.74 11.90
CA ASN A 230 19.76 10.38 10.52
C ASN A 230 20.79 10.90 9.49
N ARG A 231 22.01 11.25 9.91
CA ARG A 231 23.10 11.60 8.97
C ARG A 231 23.68 10.41 8.21
N LYS A 232 23.49 9.20 8.74
CA LYS A 232 24.00 7.96 8.13
C LYS A 232 22.97 6.84 8.15
N SER A 233 22.98 5.99 7.13
CA SER A 233 22.23 4.73 7.13
C SER A 233 22.85 3.71 8.09
N ILE A 234 22.17 2.58 8.30
CA ILE A 234 22.69 1.42 9.05
C ILE A 234 24.05 0.96 8.51
N ASP A 235 24.26 1.03 7.19
CA ASP A 235 25.51 0.64 6.54
C ASP A 235 26.52 1.80 6.44
N GLY A 236 26.24 2.94 7.08
CA GLY A 236 27.16 4.07 7.18
C GLY A 236 27.15 5.03 5.98
N LEU A 237 26.22 4.86 5.03
CA LEU A 237 26.11 5.74 3.86
C LEU A 237 25.60 7.14 4.25
N PRO A 238 26.12 8.22 3.66
CA PRO A 238 25.62 9.58 3.90
C PRO A 238 24.12 9.71 3.59
N ALA A 239 23.39 10.38 4.48
CA ALA A 239 21.94 10.52 4.38
C ALA A 239 21.49 11.98 4.55
N LEU A 240 21.09 12.46 5.73
CA LEU A 240 20.83 13.89 5.94
C LEU A 240 22.12 14.69 6.09
N ASP A 241 22.10 15.94 5.64
CA ASP A 241 23.16 16.91 5.91
C ASP A 241 23.01 17.49 7.33
N ALA A 242 24.10 18.02 7.88
CA ALA A 242 24.09 18.60 9.23
C ALA A 242 23.22 19.88 9.32
N ASP A 243 22.99 20.54 8.19
CA ASP A 243 22.17 21.74 8.04
C ASP A 243 20.74 21.43 7.57
N HIS A 244 20.31 20.16 7.58
CA HIS A 244 18.96 19.79 7.15
C HIS A 244 17.91 20.57 7.96
N PRO A 245 16.94 21.25 7.30
CA PRO A 245 16.02 22.14 7.98
C PRO A 245 15.07 21.38 8.91
N LEU A 246 14.51 22.10 9.88
CA LEU A 246 13.41 21.61 10.70
C LEU A 246 12.19 21.31 9.82
N PRO A 247 11.26 20.45 10.27
CA PRO A 247 10.01 20.23 9.57
C PRO A 247 9.25 21.55 9.31
N PRO A 248 8.58 21.68 8.16
CA PRO A 248 7.72 22.82 7.89
C PRO A 248 6.55 22.85 8.88
N SER A 249 5.98 24.04 9.09
CA SER A 249 4.73 24.18 9.85
C SER A 249 3.59 23.45 9.14
N VAL A 250 2.80 22.73 9.94
CA VAL A 250 1.56 22.05 9.54
C VAL A 250 0.48 23.05 9.13
#